data_AF-A0A4V1TNW2-F1
#
_entry.id   AF-A0A4V1TNW2-F1
#
_cell.length_a   1.000
_cell.length_b   1.000
_cell.length_c   1.000
_cell.angle_alpha   90.00
_cell.angle_beta   90.00
_cell.angle_gamma   90.00
#
_symmetry.space_group_name_H-M   'P 1'
#
loop_
_entity.id
_entity.type
_entity.pdbx_description
1 polymer ?
#
loop_
_entity_poly.entity_id
_entity_poly.type
_entity_poly.pdbx_seq_one_letter_code
_entity_poly.pdbx_strand_id
1 'polypeptide(L)'
;MDIGSEAQRRRTFAIISHPDAGKTTLTEKLLLYAGAIHLAGSVKSRKASRHAVSDWMQMEQERGISVTSSVLQFEHRGAALNLLDTPGHADFSEDTYRTLAAV
;
A
#
# COMPACT_ATOMS: atom_id res chain seq x y z
N MET A 1 -26.05 11.40 7.85
CA MET A 1 -24.81 11.42 7.05
C MET A 1 -25.23 11.10 5.63
N ASP A 2 -24.97 11.97 4.66
CA ASP A 2 -25.44 11.74 3.28
C ASP A 2 -24.46 10.81 2.53
N ILE A 3 -25.01 9.78 1.91
CA ILE A 3 -24.24 8.78 1.15
C ILE A 3 -23.54 9.43 -0.06
N GLY A 4 -24.18 10.41 -0.70
CA GLY A 4 -23.59 11.16 -1.81
C GLY A 4 -22.31 11.87 -1.39
N SER A 5 -22.36 12.63 -0.29
CA SER A 5 -21.21 13.33 0.29
C SER A 5 -20.07 12.38 0.72
N GLU A 6 -20.41 11.24 1.35
CA GLU A 6 -19.42 10.24 1.79
C GLU A 6 -18.75 9.52 0.61
N ALA A 7 -19.46 9.27 -0.49
CA ALA A 7 -18.88 8.74 -1.72
C ALA A 7 -17.98 9.78 -2.39
N GLN A 8 -18.44 11.03 -2.51
CA GLN A 8 -17.71 12.10 -3.20
C GLN A 8 -16.40 12.51 -2.52
N ARG A 9 -16.25 12.29 -1.20
CA ARG A 9 -14.98 12.57 -0.49
C ARG A 9 -13.96 11.43 -0.54
N ARG A 10 -14.32 10.24 -1.04
CA ARG A 10 -13.42 9.07 -1.08
C ARG A 10 -12.56 9.04 -2.33
N ARG A 11 -11.28 8.73 -2.20
CA ARG A 11 -10.35 8.52 -3.32
C ARG A 11 -9.56 7.25 -3.08
N THR A 12 -9.81 6.23 -3.88
CA THR A 12 -9.09 4.95 -3.84
C THR A 12 -8.05 4.96 -4.95
N PHE A 13 -6.81 4.56 -4.68
CA PHE A 13 -5.73 4.55 -5.67
C PHE A 13 -4.65 3.52 -5.29
N ALA A 14 -3.83 3.14 -6.27
CA ALA A 14 -2.65 2.29 -6.07
C ALA A 14 -1.38 3.02 -6.53
N ILE A 15 -0.24 2.67 -5.94
CA ILE A 15 1.08 3.12 -6.41
C ILE A 15 1.79 1.93 -7.04
N ILE A 16 2.06 2.00 -8.35
CA ILE A 16 2.70 0.93 -9.14
C ILE A 16 3.98 1.46 -9.77
N SER A 17 5.06 0.66 -9.71
CA SER A 17 6.34 0.94 -10.38
C SER A 17 7.25 -0.28 -10.33
N HIS A 18 8.43 -0.18 -10.94
CA HIS A 18 9.53 -1.16 -10.83
C HIS A 18 10.03 -1.36 -9.38
N PRO A 19 10.77 -2.43 -9.03
CA PRO A 19 11.53 -2.49 -7.77
C PRO A 19 12.39 -1.25 -7.58
N ASP A 20 12.61 -0.92 -6.31
CA ASP A 20 13.50 0.15 -5.83
C ASP A 20 13.25 1.57 -6.34
N ALA A 21 12.27 1.77 -7.23
CA ALA A 21 11.74 3.08 -7.67
C ALA A 21 10.98 3.87 -6.58
N GLY A 22 11.14 3.51 -5.30
CA GLY A 22 10.75 4.35 -4.17
C GLY A 22 9.30 4.28 -3.68
N LYS A 23 8.45 3.32 -4.14
CA LYS A 23 7.02 3.20 -3.72
C LYS A 23 6.81 3.37 -2.22
N THR A 24 7.46 2.54 -1.42
CA THR A 24 7.35 2.55 0.05
C THR A 24 7.72 3.92 0.65
N THR A 25 8.74 4.58 0.09
CA THR A 25 9.17 5.91 0.53
C THR A 25 8.18 7.00 0.13
N LEU A 26 7.52 6.89 -1.03
CA LEU A 26 6.40 7.77 -1.39
C LEU A 26 5.20 7.54 -0.47
N THR A 27 4.83 6.28 -0.20
CA THR A 27 3.78 5.89 0.77
C THR A 27 4.04 6.48 2.15
N GLU A 28 5.25 6.34 2.70
CA GLU A 28 5.65 6.96 3.98
C GLU A 28 5.45 8.47 3.97
N LYS A 29 5.83 9.16 2.88
CA LYS A 29 5.69 10.63 2.78
C LYS A 29 4.24 11.08 2.65
N LEU A 30 3.41 10.36 1.90
CA LEU A 30 1.96 10.64 1.81
C LEU A 30 1.30 10.54 3.19
N LEU A 31 1.61 9.48 3.95
CA LEU A 31 1.10 9.29 5.31
C LEU A 31 1.59 10.39 6.27
N LEU A 32 2.87 10.80 6.18
CA LEU A 32 3.41 11.91 6.98
C LEU A 32 2.71 13.25 6.64
N TYR A 33 2.51 13.58 5.37
CA TYR A 33 1.82 14.79 4.95
C TYR A 33 0.30 14.78 5.22
N ALA A 34 -0.27 13.60 5.47
CA ALA A 34 -1.63 13.43 6.00
C ALA A 34 -1.72 13.51 7.52
N GLY A 35 -0.60 13.62 8.25
CA GLY A 35 -0.57 13.52 9.71
C GLY A 35 -0.77 12.11 10.26
N ALA A 36 -0.81 11.09 9.40
CA ALA A 36 -0.97 9.68 9.76
C ALA A 36 0.36 9.06 10.25
N ILE A 37 0.97 9.69 11.26
CA ILE A 37 2.33 9.40 11.75
C ILE A 37 2.48 7.93 12.20
N HIS A 38 1.47 7.36 12.85
CA HIS A 38 1.49 5.95 13.28
C HIS A 38 1.52 4.98 12.08
N LEU A 39 0.81 5.28 11.00
CA LEU A 39 0.83 4.48 9.77
C LEU A 39 2.16 4.66 9.01
N ALA A 40 2.70 5.87 8.95
CA ALA A 40 4.04 6.10 8.38
C ALA A 40 5.12 5.32 9.14
N GLY A 41 5.01 5.27 10.47
CA GLY A 41 5.89 4.48 11.34
C GLY A 41 5.80 2.98 11.07
N SER A 42 4.60 2.42 10.89
CA SER A 42 4.44 0.98 10.63
C SER A 42 4.94 0.56 9.25
N VAL A 43 4.76 1.39 8.21
CA VAL A 43 5.33 1.17 6.87
C VAL A 43 6.87 1.16 6.93
N LYS A 44 7.47 2.15 7.60
CA LYS A 44 8.92 2.21 7.80
C LYS A 44 9.46 1.01 8.58
N SER A 45 8.77 0.61 9.66
CA SER A 45 9.13 -0.57 10.44
C SER A 45 9.05 -1.84 9.60
N ARG A 46 8.04 -2.01 8.74
CA ARG A 46 7.91 -3.15 7.81
C ARG A 46 9.05 -3.19 6.79
N LYS A 47 9.53 -2.04 6.32
CA LYS A 47 10.71 -1.94 5.44
C LYS A 47 11.99 -2.37 6.16
N ALA A 48 12.15 -2.03 7.44
CA ALA A 48 13.30 -2.38 8.25
C ALA A 48 13.25 -3.82 8.80
N SER A 49 12.07 -4.36 9.10
CA SER A 49 11.86 -5.69 9.67
C SER A 49 11.81 -6.80 8.61
N ARG A 50 12.15 -6.49 7.36
CA ARG A 50 12.06 -7.41 6.21
C ARG A 50 13.15 -8.50 6.21
N HIS A 51 13.63 -8.90 7.39
CA HIS A 51 14.70 -9.87 7.62
C HIS A 51 14.28 -11.03 8.54
N ALA A 52 13.08 -11.00 9.15
CA ALA A 52 12.51 -12.05 10.02
C ALA A 52 11.00 -11.76 10.31
N VAL A 53 10.04 -12.68 10.48
CA VAL A 53 9.97 -14.16 10.40
C VAL A 53 8.59 -14.56 9.83
N SER A 54 8.52 -15.47 8.85
CA SER A 54 7.44 -16.48 8.74
C SER A 54 7.75 -17.48 7.60
N ASP A 55 7.24 -18.71 7.71
CA ASP A 55 7.34 -19.72 6.63
C ASP A 55 6.67 -19.23 5.33
N TRP A 56 5.68 -18.34 5.45
CA TRP A 56 5.03 -17.67 4.32
C TRP A 56 5.95 -16.69 3.60
N MET A 57 6.77 -15.90 4.29
CA MET A 57 7.77 -15.03 3.63
C MET A 57 8.83 -15.84 2.87
N GLN A 58 9.20 -17.01 3.38
CA GLN A 58 10.13 -17.90 2.69
C GLN A 58 9.48 -18.49 1.41
N MET A 59 8.21 -18.89 1.48
CA MET A 59 7.45 -19.33 0.31
C MET A 59 7.19 -18.21 -0.72
N GLU A 60 6.96 -16.97 -0.26
CA GLU A 60 6.92 -15.77 -1.11
C GLU A 60 8.26 -15.56 -1.83
N GLN A 61 9.37 -15.64 -1.09
CA GLN A 61 10.72 -15.44 -1.64
C GLN A 61 11.17 -16.56 -2.61
N GLU A 62 10.79 -17.81 -2.35
CA GLU A 62 11.01 -18.94 -3.27
C GLU A 62 10.17 -18.88 -4.55
N ARG A 63 9.01 -18.20 -4.50
CA ARG A 63 8.09 -18.08 -5.63
C ARG A 63 8.16 -16.74 -6.38
N GLY A 64 8.89 -15.74 -5.88
CA GLY A 64 8.96 -14.38 -6.44
C GLY A 64 7.77 -13.47 -6.12
N ILE A 65 6.63 -14.08 -5.79
CA ILE A 65 5.37 -13.40 -5.46
C ILE A 65 5.40 -12.76 -4.07
N SER A 66 4.70 -11.64 -3.93
CA SER A 66 4.37 -11.07 -2.62
C SER A 66 2.86 -10.86 -2.60
N VAL A 67 2.19 -11.49 -1.63
CA VAL A 67 0.78 -11.90 -1.72
C VAL A 67 -0.15 -10.98 -0.91
N THR A 68 0.40 -10.11 -0.07
CA THR A 68 -0.37 -9.26 0.85
C THR A 68 -0.40 -7.78 0.47
N SER A 69 -1.23 -7.44 -0.53
CA SER A 69 -1.63 -6.04 -0.79
C SER A 69 -2.23 -5.41 0.46
N SER A 70 -1.55 -4.43 1.05
CA SER A 70 -2.02 -3.73 2.25
C SER A 70 -2.85 -2.51 1.86
N VAL A 71 -4.09 -2.43 2.34
CA VAL A 71 -4.91 -1.21 2.19
C VAL A 71 -4.60 -0.26 3.35
N LEU A 72 -4.24 0.98 3.03
CA LEU A 72 -3.92 2.06 3.96
C LEU A 72 -4.93 3.19 3.80
N GLN A 73 -5.79 3.42 4.81
CA GLN A 73 -6.75 4.51 4.80
C GLN A 73 -6.24 5.70 5.64
N PHE A 74 -6.33 6.91 5.10
CA PHE A 74 -5.94 8.15 5.77
C PHE A 74 -6.72 9.36 5.24
N GLU A 75 -6.93 10.40 6.07
CA GLU A 75 -7.61 11.62 5.66
C GLU A 75 -6.58 12.68 5.20
N HIS A 76 -6.86 13.38 4.09
CA HIS A 76 -6.05 14.53 3.66
C HIS A 76 -6.94 15.59 3.01
N ARG A 77 -6.87 16.84 3.49
CA ARG A 77 -7.64 18.00 2.98
C ARG A 77 -9.16 17.74 2.85
N GLY A 78 -9.73 16.98 3.79
CA GLY A 78 -11.16 16.63 3.80
C GLY A 78 -11.55 15.45 2.90
N ALA A 79 -10.59 14.80 2.23
CA ALA A 79 -10.80 13.59 1.45
C ALA A 79 -10.30 12.35 2.21
N ALA A 80 -11.11 11.28 2.18
CA ALA A 80 -10.74 9.96 2.67
C ALA A 80 -9.95 9.23 1.56
N LEU A 81 -8.64 9.11 1.75
CA LEU A 81 -7.74 8.45 0.82
C LEU A 81 -7.57 6.98 1.21
N ASN A 82 -7.77 6.07 0.26
CA ASN A 82 -7.49 4.63 0.39
C ASN A 82 -6.36 4.28 -0.57
N LEU A 83 -5.17 4.00 -0.04
CA LEU A 83 -4.01 3.57 -0.82
C LEU A 83 -3.91 2.04 -0.77
N LEU A 84 -3.93 1.41 -1.95
CA LEU A 84 -3.60 0.00 -2.11
C LEU A 84 -2.09 -0.10 -2.38
N ASP A 85 -1.34 -0.53 -1.35
CA ASP A 85 0.11 -0.71 -1.44
C ASP A 85 0.40 -1.99 -2.24
N THR A 86 0.83 -1.82 -3.50
CA THR A 86 1.20 -2.96 -4.36
C THR A 86 2.63 -3.41 -4.10
N PRO A 87 2.93 -4.71 -4.16
CA PRO A 87 4.27 -5.21 -3.92
C PRO A 87 5.36 -4.68 -4.88
N GLY A 88 6.62 -4.87 -4.48
CA GLY A 88 7.77 -4.62 -5.35
C GLY A 88 7.83 -5.64 -6.48
N HIS A 89 7.82 -5.17 -7.72
CA HIS A 89 7.73 -5.94 -8.97
C HIS A 89 8.98 -6.81 -9.26
N ALA A 90 9.13 -7.92 -8.55
CA ALA A 90 9.74 -9.12 -9.15
C ALA A 90 8.68 -9.77 -10.06
N ASP A 91 7.54 -10.14 -9.47
CA ASP A 91 6.44 -10.79 -10.18
C ASP A 91 5.28 -9.82 -10.42
N PHE A 92 5.01 -9.53 -11.70
CA PHE A 92 3.79 -8.83 -12.12
C PHE A 92 2.66 -9.88 -12.28
N SER A 93 2.04 -10.26 -11.16
CA SER A 93 1.00 -11.30 -11.10
C SER A 93 -0.43 -10.76 -11.35
N GLU A 94 -1.37 -11.70 -11.54
CA GLU A 94 -2.81 -11.43 -11.69
C GLU A 94 -3.40 -10.56 -10.56
N ASP A 95 -2.85 -10.63 -9.35
CA ASP A 95 -3.30 -9.84 -8.20
C ASP A 95 -3.03 -8.33 -8.35
N THR A 96 -2.03 -7.95 -9.16
CA THR A 96 -1.82 -6.54 -9.54
C THR A 96 -2.94 -6.06 -10.48
N TYR A 97 -3.40 -6.91 -11.39
CA TYR A 97 -4.57 -6.63 -12.23
C TYR A 97 -5.87 -6.58 -11.42
N ARG A 98 -6.06 -7.48 -10.44
CA ARG A 98 -7.22 -7.44 -9.53
C ARG A 98 -7.23 -6.20 -8.64
N THR A 99 -6.06 -5.75 -8.20
CA THR A 99 -5.87 -4.49 -7.46
C THR A 99 -6.20 -3.27 -8.33
N LEU A 100 -5.80 -3.29 -9.61
CA LEU A 100 -6.16 -2.26 -10.60
C LEU A 100 -7.64 -2.29 -11.01
N ALA A 101 -8.31 -3.44 -10.94
CA ALA A 101 -9.74 -3.56 -11.19
C ALA A 101 -10.62 -3.10 -10.01
N ALA A 102 -10.02 -2.73 -8.88
CA ALA A 102 -10.70 -2.26 -7.67
C ALA A 102 -10.67 -0.72 -7.50
N VAL A 103 -10.22 0.03 -8.52
CA VAL A 103 -10.09 1.50 -8.55
C VAL A 103 -10.76 2.13 -9.76
#